data_AF-A0A6G3ZJ21-F1
#
_entry.id   AF-A0A6G3ZJ21-F1
#
_cell.length_a   1.000
_cell.length_b   1.000
_cell.length_c   1.000
_cell.angle_alpha   90.00
_cell.angle_beta   90.00
_cell.angle_gamma   90.00
#
_symmetry.space_group_name_H-M   'P 1'
#
loop_
_entity.id
_entity.type
_entity.pdbx_description
1 polymer ?
#
loop_
_entity_poly.entity_id
_entity_poly.type
_entity_poly.pdbx_seq_one_letter_code
_entity_poly.pdbx_strand_id
1 'polypeptide(L)'
;MADSLDSIRQTIGELATDDGDFYVACAETDECPAPLTGRRFPSEAAAREAADLARRYRGALRESDTELPEHRLSVYENGGEPLTLVSTRKRAAGRRENGLPRTSRSVVLSGDGEREWLRMDNAPLVHVRQDGEPLPDDAVERQLDSKL
;
A
#
# COMPACT_ATOMS: atom_id res chain seq x y z
N MET A 1 33.84 -9.85 -3.63
CA MET A 1 34.20 -8.56 -4.23
C MET A 1 33.04 -7.63 -3.95
N ALA A 2 33.26 -6.47 -3.33
CA ALA A 2 32.19 -5.50 -3.16
C ALA A 2 31.77 -5.03 -4.56
N ASP A 3 30.51 -5.23 -4.94
CA ASP A 3 30.00 -4.65 -6.18
C ASP A 3 30.18 -3.14 -6.11
N SER A 4 30.84 -2.57 -7.11
CA SER A 4 30.99 -1.12 -7.17
C SER A 4 29.61 -0.49 -7.36
N LEU A 5 29.40 0.71 -6.80
CA LEU A 5 28.13 1.45 -6.94
C LEU A 5 27.68 1.57 -8.41
N ASP A 6 28.65 1.72 -9.31
CA ASP A 6 28.42 1.78 -10.76
C ASP A 6 27.91 0.43 -11.33
N SER A 7 28.53 -0.69 -10.94
CA SER A 7 28.09 -2.03 -11.31
C SER A 7 26.65 -2.30 -10.85
N ILE A 8 26.30 -1.92 -9.62
CA ILE A 8 24.93 -2.06 -9.12
C ILE A 8 23.96 -1.23 -9.96
N ARG A 9 24.33 0.02 -10.30
CA ARG A 9 23.51 0.90 -11.12
C ARG A 9 23.32 0.35 -12.54
N GLN A 10 24.35 -0.30 -13.09
CA GLN A 10 24.30 -0.96 -14.39
C GLN A 10 23.34 -2.16 -14.35
N THR A 11 23.48 -3.07 -13.38
CA THR A 11 22.60 -4.25 -13.26
C THR A 11 21.14 -3.85 -13.08
N ILE A 12 20.86 -2.83 -12.26
CA ILE A 12 19.49 -2.29 -12.13
C ILE A 12 18.98 -1.73 -13.47
N GLY A 13 19.87 -1.15 -14.28
CA GLY A 13 19.53 -0.68 -15.62
C GLY A 13 19.25 -1.80 -16.60
N GLU A 14 19.98 -2.91 -16.52
CA GLU A 14 19.77 -4.11 -17.36
C GLU A 14 18.49 -4.86 -17.02
N LEU A 15 18.05 -4.80 -15.76
CA LEU A 15 16.74 -5.33 -15.33
C LEU A 15 15.57 -4.45 -15.78
N ALA A 16 15.82 -3.17 -16.08
CA ALA A 16 14.79 -2.22 -16.40
C ALA A 16 14.35 -2.31 -17.87
N THR A 17 13.11 -1.92 -18.14
CA THR A 17 12.53 -1.79 -19.47
C THR A 17 11.65 -0.54 -19.52
N ASP A 18 11.44 0.04 -20.71
CA ASP A 18 10.66 1.27 -20.88
C ASP A 18 9.16 1.04 -20.61
N ASP A 19 8.65 -0.13 -20.97
CA ASP A 19 7.22 -0.50 -20.91
C ASP A 19 6.92 -1.52 -19.79
N GLY A 20 7.67 -1.47 -18.70
CA GLY A 20 7.49 -2.42 -17.59
C GLY A 20 6.27 -2.10 -16.75
N ASP A 21 5.52 -3.13 -16.35
CA ASP A 21 4.37 -2.98 -15.47
C ASP A 21 4.78 -2.81 -14.01
N PHE A 22 6.00 -3.14 -13.63
CA PHE A 22 6.44 -3.09 -12.23
C PHE A 22 7.39 -1.94 -11.96
N TYR A 23 7.36 -1.42 -10.75
CA TYR A 23 8.28 -0.37 -10.31
C TYR A 23 8.52 -0.46 -8.81
N VAL A 24 9.55 0.24 -8.35
CA VAL A 24 9.98 0.21 -6.95
C VAL A 24 9.97 1.62 -6.40
N ALA A 25 9.26 1.81 -5.28
CA ALA A 25 9.18 3.10 -4.60
C ALA A 25 9.26 2.95 -3.09
N CYS A 26 9.43 4.07 -2.40
CA CYS A 26 9.30 4.17 -0.96
C CYS A 26 7.85 3.95 -0.53
N ALA A 27 7.61 3.00 0.37
CA ALA A 27 6.27 2.66 0.84
C ALA A 27 5.54 3.80 1.58
N GLU A 28 6.29 4.79 2.08
CA GLU A 28 5.76 5.88 2.89
C GLU A 28 5.53 7.16 2.07
N THR A 29 6.39 7.43 1.09
CA THR A 29 6.42 8.71 0.35
C THR A 29 6.09 8.57 -1.13
N ASP A 30 5.97 7.34 -1.63
CA ASP A 30 5.77 7.03 -3.05
C ASP A 30 6.89 7.45 -3.99
N GLU A 31 8.00 7.95 -3.44
CA GLU A 31 9.14 8.41 -4.21
C GLU A 31 9.95 7.22 -4.75
N CYS A 32 10.44 7.32 -5.98
CA CYS A 32 11.38 6.38 -6.59
C CYS A 32 12.82 6.91 -6.44
N PRO A 33 13.52 6.63 -5.31
CA PRO A 33 14.84 7.19 -5.07
C PRO A 33 15.90 6.60 -6.01
N ALA A 34 17.01 7.31 -6.22
CA ALA A 34 18.15 6.75 -6.93
C ALA A 34 18.62 5.44 -6.27
N PRO A 35 18.94 4.40 -7.06
CA PRO A 35 19.11 4.39 -8.52
C PRO A 35 17.87 3.97 -9.35
N LEU A 36 16.67 3.95 -8.73
CA LEU A 36 15.42 3.47 -9.32
C LEU A 36 14.62 4.55 -10.06
N THR A 37 15.04 5.82 -9.97
CA THR A 37 14.34 6.97 -10.53
C THR A 37 13.98 6.76 -12.00
N GLY A 38 12.68 6.80 -12.30
CA GLY A 38 12.14 6.67 -13.65
C GLY A 38 12.23 5.27 -14.27
N ARG A 39 12.67 4.25 -13.52
CA ARG A 39 12.81 2.88 -14.03
C ARG A 39 11.54 2.07 -13.81
N ARG A 40 11.26 1.21 -14.79
CA ARG A 40 10.21 0.19 -14.74
C ARG A 40 10.81 -1.18 -15.03
N PHE A 41 10.13 -2.23 -14.61
CA PHE A 41 10.59 -3.61 -14.64
C PHE A 41 9.52 -4.49 -15.28
N PRO A 42 9.92 -5.52 -16.05
CA PRO A 42 8.99 -6.34 -16.81
C PRO A 42 8.24 -7.37 -15.94
N SER A 43 8.68 -7.58 -14.70
CA SER A 43 8.10 -8.56 -13.79
C SER A 43 8.32 -8.16 -12.34
N GLU A 44 7.47 -8.67 -11.46
CA GLU A 44 7.63 -8.49 -10.01
C GLU A 44 8.99 -9.03 -9.53
N ALA A 45 9.46 -10.16 -10.08
CA ALA A 45 10.75 -10.75 -9.73
C ALA A 45 11.92 -9.81 -10.05
N ALA A 46 11.93 -9.21 -11.26
CA ALA A 46 12.94 -8.24 -11.66
C ALA A 46 12.88 -6.97 -10.80
N ALA A 47 11.69 -6.51 -10.43
CA ALA A 47 11.52 -5.37 -9.54
C ALA A 47 12.01 -5.67 -8.10
N ARG A 48 11.75 -6.87 -7.57
CA ARG A 48 12.25 -7.31 -6.26
C ARG A 48 13.77 -7.37 -6.24
N GLU A 49 14.38 -7.92 -7.30
CA GLU A 49 15.83 -7.95 -7.47
C GLU A 49 16.42 -6.53 -7.52
N ALA A 50 15.81 -5.64 -8.30
CA ALA A 50 16.23 -4.24 -8.37
C ALA A 50 16.08 -3.53 -7.01
N ALA A 51 15.05 -3.84 -6.22
CA ALA A 51 14.88 -3.30 -4.88
C ALA A 51 16.01 -3.77 -3.93
N ASP A 52 16.41 -5.03 -3.98
CA ASP A 52 17.53 -5.56 -3.20
C ASP A 52 18.86 -4.92 -3.59
N LEU A 53 19.12 -4.77 -4.89
CA LEU A 53 20.28 -4.07 -5.41
C LEU A 53 20.28 -2.60 -4.98
N ALA A 54 19.13 -1.92 -5.02
CA ALA A 54 18.99 -0.54 -4.57
C ALA A 54 19.23 -0.40 -3.05
N ARG A 55 18.79 -1.36 -2.23
CA ARG A 55 19.10 -1.39 -0.79
C ARG A 55 20.61 -1.49 -0.55
N ARG A 56 21.30 -2.35 -1.28
CA ARG A 56 22.78 -2.48 -1.20
C ARG A 56 23.48 -1.19 -1.64
N TYR A 57 23.06 -0.62 -2.76
CA TYR A 57 23.59 0.64 -3.30
C TYR A 57 23.48 1.79 -2.27
N ARG A 58 22.28 1.97 -1.69
CA ARG A 58 22.04 3.03 -0.70
C ARG A 58 22.74 2.74 0.63
N GLY A 59 22.85 1.46 1.02
CA GLY A 59 23.64 1.05 2.18
C GLY A 59 25.10 1.42 2.05
N ALA A 60 25.71 1.16 0.89
CA ALA A 60 27.09 1.55 0.60
C ALA A 60 27.27 3.08 0.52
N LEU A 61 26.31 3.82 -0.06
CA LEU A 61 26.35 5.28 -0.04
C LEU A 61 26.34 5.86 1.38
N ARG A 62 25.59 5.24 2.29
CA ARG A 62 25.47 5.70 3.68
C ARG A 62 26.79 5.62 4.45
N GLU A 63 27.72 4.77 4.03
CA GLU A 63 29.08 4.72 4.60
C GLU A 63 29.83 6.05 4.38
N SER A 64 29.48 6.79 3.33
CA SER A 64 30.07 8.11 3.01
C SER A 64 29.16 9.28 3.37
N ASP A 65 27.84 9.10 3.25
CA ASP A 65 26.83 10.13 3.55
C ASP A 65 25.85 9.61 4.62
N THR A 66 26.13 9.93 5.87
CA THR A 66 25.30 9.49 7.00
C THR A 66 23.94 10.18 7.06
N GLU A 67 23.75 11.31 6.38
CA GLU A 67 22.47 12.04 6.34
C GLU A 67 21.50 11.49 5.29
N LEU A 68 21.92 10.50 4.50
CA LEU A 68 21.11 9.90 3.44
C LEU A 68 19.82 9.27 3.98
N PRO A 69 18.62 9.73 3.55
CA PRO A 69 17.34 9.24 4.06
C PRO A 69 17.14 7.73 3.92
N GLU A 70 16.51 7.14 4.92
CA GLU A 70 16.02 5.76 4.87
C GLU A 70 14.70 5.68 4.09
N HIS A 71 14.66 4.81 3.09
CA HIS A 71 13.44 4.51 2.34
C HIS A 71 13.14 3.03 2.46
N ARG A 72 11.92 2.71 2.89
CA ARG A 72 11.40 1.35 2.84
C ARG A 72 10.94 1.04 1.43
N LEU A 73 11.81 0.42 0.63
CA LEU A 73 11.51 0.08 -0.76
C LEU A 73 10.54 -1.09 -0.85
N SER A 74 9.48 -0.93 -1.64
CA SER A 74 8.49 -1.97 -1.98
C SER A 74 8.24 -1.99 -3.48
N VAL A 75 7.81 -3.14 -3.99
CA VAL A 75 7.44 -3.35 -5.40
C VAL A 75 5.97 -3.05 -5.57
N TYR A 76 5.62 -2.49 -6.73
CA TYR A 76 4.25 -2.16 -7.10
C TYR A 76 4.02 -2.45 -8.58
N GLU A 77 2.78 -2.78 -8.90
CA GLU A 77 2.30 -2.94 -10.28
C GLU A 77 1.60 -1.66 -10.78
N ASN A 78 1.83 -1.34 -12.05
CA ASN A 78 1.34 -0.18 -12.80
C ASN A 78 0.31 -0.70 -13.80
N GLY A 79 -0.75 -1.34 -13.31
CA GLY A 79 -1.69 -2.05 -14.17
C GLY A 79 -2.93 -2.61 -13.49
N GLY A 80 -3.02 -2.57 -12.16
CA GLY A 80 -4.23 -2.99 -11.48
C GLY A 80 -5.45 -2.19 -11.95
N GLU A 81 -6.56 -2.89 -12.17
CA GLU A 81 -7.87 -2.29 -12.27
C GLU A 81 -8.07 -1.33 -11.08
N PRO A 82 -8.34 -0.04 -11.37
CA PRO A 82 -8.53 0.93 -10.30
C PRO A 82 -9.66 0.48 -9.39
N LEU A 83 -9.46 0.67 -8.09
CA LEU A 83 -10.40 0.35 -7.03
C LEU A 83 -11.73 1.01 -7.35
N THR A 84 -12.69 0.19 -7.75
CA THR A 84 -14.06 0.60 -7.99
C THR A 84 -14.84 0.52 -6.70
N LEU A 85 -15.42 1.65 -6.30
CA LEU A 85 -16.24 1.78 -5.10
C LEU A 85 -17.73 1.79 -5.47
N VAL A 86 -18.45 0.73 -5.13
CA VAL A 86 -19.91 0.68 -5.25
C VAL A 86 -20.53 0.90 -3.88
N SER A 87 -21.40 1.90 -3.75
CA SER A 87 -22.12 2.13 -2.51
C SER A 87 -23.62 1.99 -2.68
N THR A 88 -24.23 1.16 -1.84
CA THR A 88 -25.68 1.02 -1.74
C THR A 88 -26.16 1.62 -0.43
N ARG A 89 -27.29 2.32 -0.47
CA ARG A 89 -27.94 2.87 0.72
C ARG A 89 -29.30 2.21 0.88
N LYS A 90 -29.51 1.54 2.00
CA LYS A 90 -30.79 0.94 2.38
C LYS A 90 -31.40 1.72 3.54
N ARG A 91 -32.71 1.97 3.49
CA ARG A 91 -33.45 2.40 4.70
C ARG A 91 -33.51 1.21 5.65
N ALA A 92 -32.94 1.36 6.84
CA ALA A 92 -33.11 0.38 7.90
C ALA A 92 -34.46 0.61 8.58
N ALA A 93 -35.03 -0.45 9.15
CA ALA A 93 -36.27 -0.33 9.91
C ALA A 93 -36.06 0.57 11.14
N GLY A 94 -37.01 1.47 11.38
CA GLY A 94 -37.03 2.36 12.54
C GLY A 94 -36.46 3.76 12.32
N ARG A 95 -36.62 4.59 13.36
CA ARG A 95 -36.12 5.96 13.44
C ARG A 95 -35.08 6.06 14.56
N ARG A 96 -34.18 7.03 14.42
CA ARG A 96 -33.28 7.50 15.48
C ARG A 96 -34.12 8.30 16.50
N GLU A 97 -33.62 8.50 17.71
CA GLU A 97 -34.32 9.31 18.74
C GLU A 97 -34.62 10.74 18.27
N ASN A 98 -33.76 11.30 17.41
CA ASN A 98 -33.98 12.61 16.79
C ASN A 98 -34.95 12.60 15.59
N GLY A 99 -35.68 11.51 15.35
CA GLY A 99 -36.70 11.40 14.30
C GLY A 99 -36.17 11.13 12.89
N LEU A 100 -34.85 11.10 12.69
CA LEU A 100 -34.26 10.78 11.38
C LEU A 100 -34.38 9.27 11.07
N PRO A 101 -34.57 8.87 9.80
CA PRO A 101 -34.55 7.47 9.41
C PRO A 101 -33.20 6.81 9.77
N ARG A 102 -33.26 5.57 10.25
CA ARG A 102 -32.04 4.74 10.28
C ARG A 102 -31.71 4.37 8.84
N THR A 103 -30.47 4.63 8.43
CA THR A 103 -29.99 4.32 7.08
C THR A 103 -28.77 3.45 7.21
N SER A 104 -28.78 2.29 6.56
CA SER A 104 -27.59 1.48 6.37
C SER A 104 -26.95 1.88 5.04
N ARG A 105 -25.62 1.98 5.02
CA ARG A 105 -24.84 2.19 3.81
C ARG A 105 -23.85 1.04 3.73
N SER A 106 -23.93 0.26 2.66
CA SER A 106 -22.93 -0.74 2.34
C SER A 106 -22.02 -0.19 1.25
N VAL A 107 -20.74 -0.51 1.36
CA VAL A 107 -19.70 -0.10 0.42
C VAL A 107 -18.97 -1.37 0.02
N VAL A 108 -18.90 -1.64 -1.29
CA VAL A 108 -18.14 -2.74 -1.88
C VAL A 108 -16.99 -2.11 -2.66
N LEU A 109 -15.78 -2.60 -2.40
CA LEU A 109 -14.56 -2.26 -3.12
C LEU A 109 -14.15 -3.46 -3.96
N SER A 110 -13.80 -3.22 -5.21
CA SER A 110 -13.28 -4.24 -6.13
C SER A 110 -12.16 -3.65 -6.97
N GLY A 111 -11.13 -4.45 -7.24
CA GLY A 111 -9.92 -4.04 -7.96
C GLY A 111 -8.70 -4.62 -7.27
N ASP A 112 -7.56 -4.51 -7.91
CA ASP A 112 -6.23 -5.00 -7.52
C ASP A 112 -5.22 -3.86 -7.38
N GLY A 113 -5.68 -2.60 -7.46
CA GLY A 113 -4.87 -1.42 -7.17
C GLY A 113 -4.23 -1.46 -5.79
N GLU A 114 -2.90 -1.57 -5.74
CA GLU A 114 -2.12 -1.69 -4.50
C GLU A 114 -1.90 -0.34 -3.78
N ARG A 115 -2.31 0.78 -4.40
CA ARG A 115 -1.95 2.15 -3.97
C ARG A 115 -3.10 3.11 -3.75
N GLU A 116 -4.33 2.62 -3.87
CA GLU A 116 -5.51 3.46 -3.69
C GLU A 116 -5.95 3.45 -2.22
N TRP A 117 -5.99 4.64 -1.62
CA TRP A 117 -6.32 4.82 -0.21
C TRP A 117 -7.82 5.08 -0.03
N LEU A 118 -8.49 4.28 0.81
CA LEU A 118 -9.85 4.57 1.25
C LEU A 118 -9.84 5.45 2.50
N ARG A 119 -10.27 6.71 2.36
CA ARG A 119 -10.54 7.58 3.51
C ARG A 119 -11.99 7.43 3.95
N MET A 120 -12.21 7.01 5.20
CA MET A 120 -13.53 7.03 5.82
C MET A 120 -13.60 8.08 6.92
N ASP A 121 -14.39 9.13 6.71
CA ASP A 121 -14.73 10.08 7.76
C ASP A 121 -15.79 9.46 8.70
N ASN A 122 -15.56 9.52 10.02
CA ASN A 122 -16.42 8.91 11.04
C ASN A 122 -16.59 7.37 10.90
N ALA A 123 -15.55 6.65 10.46
CA ALA A 123 -15.58 5.20 10.49
C ALA A 123 -15.64 4.69 11.95
N PRO A 124 -16.60 3.81 12.30
CA PRO A 124 -16.43 2.99 13.49
C PRO A 124 -15.17 2.11 13.30
N LEU A 125 -14.40 1.94 14.36
CA LEU A 125 -13.19 1.10 14.34
C LEU A 125 -13.64 -0.36 14.14
N VAL A 126 -13.49 -0.90 12.92
CA VAL A 126 -13.83 -2.30 12.63
C VAL A 126 -12.56 -3.14 12.77
N HIS A 127 -12.49 -3.93 13.83
CA HIS A 127 -11.49 -4.99 13.93
C HIS A 127 -11.97 -6.18 13.11
N VAL A 128 -11.22 -6.48 12.05
CA VAL A 128 -11.34 -7.74 11.31
C VAL A 128 -10.40 -8.75 11.95
N ARG A 129 -10.80 -10.01 12.03
CA ARG A 129 -9.90 -11.10 12.45
C ARG A 129 -8.76 -11.22 11.42
N GLN A 130 -7.65 -11.84 11.82
CA GLN A 130 -6.47 -12.01 10.95
C GLN A 130 -6.78 -12.80 9.67
N ASP A 131 -7.86 -13.58 9.66
CA ASP A 131 -8.41 -14.32 8.51
C ASP A 131 -9.36 -13.47 7.64
N GLY A 132 -9.57 -12.19 7.97
CA GLY A 132 -10.48 -11.29 7.26
C GLY A 132 -11.95 -11.47 7.64
N GLU A 133 -12.28 -12.40 8.54
CA GLU A 133 -13.65 -12.59 9.00
C GLU A 133 -14.07 -11.48 9.98
N PRO A 134 -15.32 -10.98 9.91
CA PRO A 134 -15.85 -10.04 10.88
C PRO A 134 -15.79 -10.61 12.30
N LEU A 135 -15.49 -9.76 13.30
CA LEU A 135 -15.70 -10.14 14.69
C LEU A 135 -17.20 -10.37 14.96
N PRO A 136 -17.55 -11.35 15.80
CA PRO A 136 -18.94 -11.56 16.19
C PRO A 136 -19.45 -10.36 17.01
N ASP A 137 -20.75 -10.04 16.85
CA ASP A 137 -21.38 -8.83 17.40
C ASP A 137 -21.14 -8.66 18.91
N ASP A 138 -21.12 -9.76 19.67
CA ASP A 138 -20.91 -9.77 21.12
C ASP A 138 -19.48 -9.36 21.53
N ALA A 139 -18.49 -9.64 20.69
CA ALA A 139 -17.11 -9.19 20.91
C ALA A 139 -16.96 -7.69 20.62
N VAL A 140 -17.70 -7.18 19.64
CA VAL A 140 -17.74 -5.74 19.32
C VAL A 140 -18.43 -4.96 20.44
N GLU A 141 -19.56 -5.44 20.95
CA GLU A 141 -20.29 -4.82 22.07
C GLU A 141 -19.41 -4.71 23.33
N ARG A 142 -18.80 -5.82 23.78
CA ARG A 142 -17.92 -5.84 24.96
C ARG A 142 -16.75 -4.86 24.86
N GLN A 143 -16.21 -4.65 23.66
CA GLN A 143 -15.07 -3.77 23.44
C GLN A 143 -15.49 -2.29 23.46
N LEU A 144 -16.66 -1.96 22.89
CA LEU A 144 -17.20 -0.60 22.88
C LEU A 144 -17.52 -0.13 24.30
N ASP A 145 -18.10 -1.01 25.12
CA ASP A 145 -18.38 -0.73 26.53
C ASP A 145 -17.10 -0.55 27.38
N SER A 146 -15.97 -1.13 26.96
CA SER A 146 -14.68 -0.96 27.66
C SER A 146 -13.94 0.33 27.29
N LYS A 147 -14.40 1.06 26.27
CA LYS A 147 -13.75 2.26 25.71
C LYS A 147 -14.53 3.56 25.96
N LEU A 148 -15.72 3.45 26.56
CA LEU A 148 -16.54 4.55 27.09
C LEU A 148 -16.31 4.71 28.58
#